data_AF-A0A1F4FBP6-F1
#
_entry.id   AF-A0A1F4FBP6-F1
#
_cell.length_a   1.000
_cell.length_b   1.000
_cell.length_c   1.000
_cell.angle_alpha   90.00
_cell.angle_beta   90.00
_cell.angle_gamma   90.00
#
_symmetry.space_group_name_H-M   'P 1'
#
loop_
_entity.id
_entity.type
_entity.pdbx_description
1 polymer ?
#
loop_
_entity_poly.entity_id
_entity_poly.type
_entity_poly.pdbx_seq_one_letter_code
_entity_poly.pdbx_strand_id
1 'polypeptide(L)'
;MMRRLLPVTLLAALVCTLSALPALAQQFPSKTVRLLIPWPAGGSTDTLGRALARELGEVWKQPVVVENPAGAGSIVGAEKVATAAPDGYTLMLTIDTTTVHNRFLYKKLPYDPDKSFAPITMIARSGQFVIANPSFPAKNLREMVEEARRNPGKVAYASYGLGSQPHLLFETIAKREGVQFLHVPYKGVAPATTATVAGEVQMTVASPAASGAQVRAGRAKALAIGGGQRASRFPDVPTIAESGYPYGAAIIWFGLFAPGGTDPQLVDRIYRDAATIAKRPEFVEKYISAFSLDLVANTPAEFAAAIRADTEITAEMVKAAGVKQQE
;
A
#
# COMPACT_ATOMS: atom_id res chain seq x y z
N MET A 1 -14.61 80.12 -28.21
CA MET A 1 -14.51 80.24 -26.74
C MET A 1 -14.63 78.86 -26.13
N MET A 2 -13.51 78.36 -25.61
CA MET A 2 -13.31 77.03 -25.02
C MET A 2 -13.88 77.02 -23.59
N ARG A 3 -14.82 76.14 -23.25
CA ARG A 3 -15.30 76.01 -21.86
C ARG A 3 -15.79 74.59 -21.50
N ARG A 4 -14.82 73.84 -20.94
CA ARG A 4 -14.91 72.95 -19.76
C ARG A 4 -15.88 71.75 -19.80
N LEU A 5 -15.43 70.67 -20.41
CA LEU A 5 -15.86 69.28 -20.16
C LEU A 5 -14.77 68.52 -19.37
N LEU A 6 -14.36 69.03 -18.20
CA LEU A 6 -13.43 68.37 -17.28
C LEU A 6 -13.99 68.49 -15.85
N PRO A 7 -14.93 67.61 -15.45
CA PRO A 7 -14.64 66.88 -14.21
C PRO A 7 -15.15 65.43 -14.15
N VAL A 8 -15.92 64.96 -15.14
CA VAL A 8 -16.58 63.63 -15.04
C VAL A 8 -15.64 62.47 -15.43
N THR A 9 -14.61 62.73 -16.22
CA THR A 9 -13.66 61.70 -16.69
C THR A 9 -12.62 61.27 -15.65
N LEU A 10 -12.42 62.03 -14.56
CA LEU A 10 -11.44 61.68 -13.53
C LEU A 10 -11.98 60.70 -12.47
N LEU A 11 -13.30 60.61 -12.29
CA LEU A 11 -13.89 59.70 -11.28
C LEU A 11 -14.02 58.26 -11.80
N ALA A 12 -14.12 58.07 -13.12
CA ALA A 12 -14.17 56.75 -13.76
C ALA A 12 -12.80 56.04 -13.83
N ALA A 13 -11.70 56.80 -13.74
CA ALA A 13 -10.34 56.23 -13.75
C ALA A 13 -9.89 55.68 -12.38
N LEU A 14 -10.53 56.11 -11.27
CA LEU A 14 -10.15 55.69 -9.92
C LEU A 14 -10.84 54.39 -9.46
N VAL A 15 -11.92 53.97 -10.13
CA VAL A 15 -12.66 52.74 -9.77
C VAL A 15 -12.03 51.49 -10.40
N CYS A 16 -11.28 51.63 -11.50
CA CYS A 16 -10.65 50.50 -12.19
C CYS A 16 -9.33 50.01 -11.55
N THR A 17 -8.79 50.68 -10.53
CA THR A 17 -7.55 50.28 -9.86
C THR A 17 -7.76 49.48 -8.57
N LEU A 18 -9.00 49.29 -8.10
CA LEU A 18 -9.29 48.52 -6.88
C LEU A 18 -9.48 47.01 -7.09
N SER A 19 -9.43 46.52 -8.33
CA SER A 19 -9.76 45.12 -8.66
C SER A 19 -8.57 44.15 -8.62
N ALA A 20 -7.36 44.62 -8.30
CA ALA A 20 -6.17 43.79 -8.20
C ALA A 20 -5.69 43.66 -6.75
N LEU A 21 -6.58 43.24 -5.85
CA LEU A 21 -6.11 42.60 -4.62
C LEU A 21 -5.37 41.33 -5.06
N PRO A 22 -4.09 41.12 -4.67
CA PRO A 22 -3.46 39.84 -4.87
C PRO A 22 -4.38 38.81 -4.22
N ALA A 23 -4.86 37.83 -5.00
CA ALA A 23 -5.47 36.67 -4.41
C ALA A 23 -4.41 36.11 -3.45
N LEU A 24 -4.57 36.36 -2.15
CA LEU A 24 -3.80 35.70 -1.12
C LEU A 24 -4.07 34.23 -1.37
N ALA A 25 -3.10 33.55 -2.00
CA ALA A 25 -3.15 32.13 -2.19
C ALA A 25 -3.52 31.54 -0.84
N GLN A 26 -4.74 31.00 -0.71
CA GLN A 26 -5.21 30.49 0.56
C GLN A 26 -4.17 29.48 1.03
N GLN A 27 -3.56 29.76 2.17
CA GLN A 27 -2.46 28.95 2.67
C GLN A 27 -3.05 27.59 3.04
N PHE A 28 -2.91 26.62 2.15
CA PHE A 28 -3.28 25.24 2.45
C PHE A 28 -2.35 24.68 3.55
N PRO A 29 -2.86 23.89 4.50
CA PRO A 29 -4.26 23.85 4.91
C PRO A 29 -4.61 25.05 5.80
N SER A 30 -5.86 25.53 5.71
CA SER A 30 -6.40 26.61 6.56
C SER A 30 -7.48 26.12 7.53
N LYS A 31 -7.73 24.82 7.55
CA LYS A 31 -8.68 24.10 8.42
C LYS A 31 -8.18 22.67 8.64
N THR A 32 -8.86 21.93 9.51
CA THR A 32 -8.56 20.51 9.77
C THR A 32 -8.53 19.67 8.49
N VAL A 33 -7.50 18.85 8.37
CA VAL A 33 -7.38 17.81 7.33
C VAL A 33 -7.80 16.47 7.94
N ARG A 34 -8.53 15.66 7.19
CA ARG A 34 -8.93 14.30 7.57
C ARG A 34 -8.03 13.30 6.87
N LEU A 35 -7.41 12.40 7.62
CA LEU A 35 -6.66 11.26 7.09
C LEU A 35 -7.46 9.98 7.33
N LEU A 36 -8.07 9.46 6.27
CA LEU A 36 -8.84 8.23 6.31
C LEU A 36 -7.90 7.04 6.15
N ILE A 37 -8.01 6.09 7.08
CA ILE A 37 -7.30 4.82 7.05
C ILE A 37 -8.37 3.72 6.96
N PRO A 38 -8.60 3.10 5.79
CA PRO A 38 -9.74 2.21 5.57
C PRO A 38 -9.52 0.80 6.17
N TRP A 39 -8.86 0.74 7.33
CA TRP A 39 -8.47 -0.46 8.07
C TRP A 39 -8.71 -0.25 9.57
N PRO A 40 -8.92 -1.33 10.35
CA PRO A 40 -9.11 -1.23 11.79
C PRO A 40 -7.96 -0.50 12.49
N ALA A 41 -8.28 0.23 13.57
CA ALA A 41 -7.28 0.91 14.39
C ALA A 41 -6.33 -0.08 15.07
N GLY A 42 -5.11 0.36 15.37
CA GLY A 42 -4.08 -0.45 16.03
C GLY A 42 -3.24 -1.34 15.11
N GLY A 43 -3.54 -1.39 13.80
CA GLY A 43 -2.69 -2.04 12.79
C GLY A 43 -1.46 -1.21 12.40
N SER A 44 -0.58 -1.79 11.57
CA SER A 44 0.61 -1.10 11.05
C SER A 44 0.26 0.14 10.23
N THR A 45 -0.75 0.06 9.35
CA THR A 45 -1.24 1.20 8.56
C THR A 45 -1.76 2.32 9.46
N ASP A 46 -2.53 1.99 10.51
CA ASP A 46 -3.05 2.97 11.48
C ASP A 46 -1.92 3.62 12.27
N THR A 47 -0.95 2.83 12.72
CA THR A 47 0.20 3.33 13.47
C THR A 47 1.04 4.29 12.63
N LEU A 48 1.36 3.91 11.39
CA LEU A 48 2.10 4.74 10.45
C LEU A 48 1.32 6.03 10.09
N GLY A 49 0.00 5.92 9.88
CA GLY A 49 -0.83 7.06 9.54
C GLY A 49 -1.03 8.05 10.67
N ARG A 50 -1.19 7.58 11.91
CA ARG A 50 -1.25 8.46 13.09
C ARG A 50 0.08 9.18 13.33
N ALA A 51 1.20 8.49 13.11
CA ALA A 51 2.51 9.12 13.16
C ALA A 51 2.65 10.22 12.11
N LEU A 52 2.34 9.91 10.84
CA LEU A 52 2.39 10.88 9.75
C LEU A 52 1.44 12.07 10.00
N ALA A 53 0.22 11.82 10.44
CA ALA A 53 -0.77 12.85 10.74
C ALA A 53 -0.31 13.81 11.84
N ARG A 54 0.28 13.30 12.94
CA ARG A 54 0.82 14.14 14.01
C ARG A 54 1.89 15.10 13.46
N GLU A 55 2.87 14.56 12.75
CA GLU A 55 3.99 15.34 12.20
C GLU A 55 3.53 16.34 11.14
N LEU A 56 2.59 15.95 10.27
CA LEU A 56 1.98 16.87 9.30
C LEU A 56 1.24 18.00 10.02
N GLY A 57 0.53 17.71 11.10
CA GLY A 57 -0.18 18.73 11.86
C GLY A 57 0.76 19.76 12.49
N GLU A 58 1.95 19.33 12.92
CA GLU A 58 3.00 20.22 13.41
C GLU A 58 3.60 21.10 12.31
N VAL A 59 3.81 20.55 11.11
CA VAL A 59 4.34 21.28 9.95
C VAL A 59 3.31 22.27 9.41
N TRP A 60 2.07 21.83 9.26
CA TRP A 60 0.97 22.61 8.68
C TRP A 60 0.32 23.59 9.65
N LYS A 61 0.58 23.46 10.96
CA LYS A 61 -0.10 24.24 12.02
C LYS A 61 -1.62 24.13 11.94
N GLN A 62 -2.11 22.98 11.48
CA GLN A 62 -3.52 22.61 11.42
C GLN A 62 -3.68 21.16 11.86
N PRO A 63 -4.77 20.79 12.55
CA PRO A 63 -4.99 19.40 12.94
C PRO A 63 -5.11 18.49 11.71
N VAL A 64 -4.45 17.33 11.76
CA VAL A 64 -4.69 16.21 10.85
C VAL A 64 -5.34 15.08 11.66
N VAL A 65 -6.64 14.88 11.46
CA VAL A 65 -7.45 13.93 12.25
C VAL A 65 -7.52 12.60 11.53
N VAL A 66 -7.15 11.52 12.23
CA VAL A 66 -7.23 10.16 11.69
C VAL A 66 -8.61 9.56 11.94
N GLU A 67 -9.21 9.02 10.88
CA GLU A 67 -10.46 8.27 10.92
C GLU A 67 -10.26 6.85 10.36
N ASN A 68 -10.89 5.84 10.96
CA ASN A 68 -10.79 4.45 10.53
C ASN A 68 -12.11 3.89 9.97
N PRO A 69 -12.58 4.33 8.78
CA PRO A 69 -13.76 3.77 8.14
C PRO A 69 -13.48 2.37 7.55
N ALA A 70 -13.23 1.39 8.41
CA ALA A 70 -12.95 0.01 8.04
C ALA A 70 -14.22 -0.72 7.56
N GLY A 71 -14.04 -1.70 6.68
CA GLY A 71 -15.12 -2.55 6.18
C GLY A 71 -14.89 -3.01 4.75
N ALA A 72 -15.43 -4.18 4.39
CA ALA A 72 -15.43 -4.73 3.04
C ALA A 72 -14.06 -4.64 2.33
N GLY A 73 -12.97 -5.06 3.00
CA GLY A 73 -11.64 -5.04 2.41
C GLY A 73 -11.19 -3.64 1.97
N SER A 74 -11.42 -2.62 2.79
CA SER A 74 -11.15 -1.18 2.56
C SER A 74 -12.13 -0.41 1.68
N ILE A 75 -13.13 -1.08 1.08
CA ILE A 75 -14.05 -0.44 0.13
C ILE A 75 -14.80 0.75 0.75
N VAL A 76 -15.29 0.60 1.98
CA VAL A 76 -16.10 1.64 2.67
C VAL A 76 -15.33 2.95 2.83
N GLY A 77 -14.07 2.89 3.23
CA GLY A 77 -13.24 4.08 3.40
C GLY A 77 -12.74 4.65 2.06
N ALA A 78 -12.44 3.78 1.10
CA ALA A 78 -12.01 4.18 -0.23
C ALA A 78 -13.11 4.94 -0.99
N GLU A 79 -14.37 4.49 -0.90
CA GLU A 79 -15.53 5.19 -1.46
C GLU A 79 -15.66 6.61 -0.90
N LYS A 80 -15.56 6.78 0.43
CA LYS A 80 -15.64 8.10 1.08
C LYS A 80 -14.59 9.09 0.55
N VAL A 81 -13.39 8.59 0.23
CA VAL A 81 -12.30 9.41 -0.31
C VAL A 81 -12.55 9.69 -1.79
N ALA A 82 -12.97 8.67 -2.55
CA ALA A 82 -13.27 8.78 -3.98
C ALA A 82 -14.34 9.84 -4.29
N THR A 83 -15.30 10.03 -3.38
CA THR A 83 -16.38 11.02 -3.52
C THR A 83 -16.13 12.33 -2.77
N ALA A 84 -14.98 12.50 -2.12
CA ALA A 84 -14.64 13.72 -1.39
C ALA A 84 -14.26 14.86 -2.35
N ALA A 85 -14.34 16.10 -1.87
CA ALA A 85 -13.87 17.25 -2.63
C ALA A 85 -12.35 17.12 -2.91
N PRO A 86 -11.88 17.39 -4.14
CA PRO A 86 -10.47 17.31 -4.51
C PRO A 86 -9.66 18.54 -4.03
N ASP A 87 -9.84 18.92 -2.76
CA ASP A 87 -9.31 20.14 -2.16
C ASP A 87 -8.17 19.89 -1.14
N GLY A 88 -7.72 18.64 -1.02
CA GLY A 88 -6.64 18.20 -0.13
C GLY A 88 -7.01 18.06 1.35
N TYR A 89 -8.26 18.38 1.75
CA TYR A 89 -8.69 18.27 3.16
C TYR A 89 -9.20 16.88 3.54
N THR A 90 -9.35 15.98 2.57
CA THR A 90 -9.55 14.55 2.81
C THR A 90 -8.42 13.81 2.12
N LEU A 91 -7.64 13.05 2.88
CA LEU A 91 -6.55 12.21 2.39
C LEU A 91 -6.81 10.76 2.78
N MET A 92 -6.14 9.83 2.10
CA MET A 92 -6.20 8.41 2.41
C MET A 92 -4.80 7.84 2.58
N LEU A 93 -4.54 7.18 3.71
CA LEU A 93 -3.40 6.28 3.83
C LEU A 93 -3.91 4.85 3.82
N THR A 94 -3.51 4.09 2.81
CA THR A 94 -3.94 2.70 2.65
C THR A 94 -2.80 1.81 2.16
N ILE A 95 -3.12 0.56 1.86
CA ILE A 95 -2.22 -0.43 1.28
C ILE A 95 -2.68 -0.83 -0.12
N ASP A 96 -1.78 -1.50 -0.84
CA ASP A 96 -1.97 -2.15 -2.14
C ASP A 96 -3.35 -2.79 -2.37
N THR A 97 -3.93 -3.41 -1.35
CA THR A 97 -5.25 -4.06 -1.46
C THR A 97 -6.32 -3.13 -2.02
N THR A 98 -6.35 -1.86 -1.60
CA THR A 98 -7.41 -0.91 -1.95
C THR A 98 -7.41 -0.55 -3.44
N THR A 99 -6.24 -0.29 -4.02
CA THR A 99 -6.11 0.26 -5.38
C THR A 99 -5.68 -0.79 -6.40
N VAL A 100 -5.03 -1.87 -5.97
CA VAL A 100 -4.50 -2.95 -6.83
C VAL A 100 -5.35 -4.20 -6.74
N HIS A 101 -5.61 -4.75 -5.54
CA HIS A 101 -6.18 -6.10 -5.44
C HIS A 101 -7.70 -6.11 -5.59
N ASN A 102 -8.41 -5.19 -4.96
CA ASN A 102 -9.88 -5.21 -4.88
C ASN A 102 -10.57 -5.32 -6.25
N ARG A 103 -10.01 -4.73 -7.31
CA ARG A 103 -10.56 -4.81 -8.68
C ARG A 103 -10.59 -6.25 -9.23
N PHE A 104 -9.75 -7.13 -8.72
CA PHE A 104 -9.69 -8.54 -9.10
C PHE A 104 -10.48 -9.45 -8.17
N LEU A 105 -10.88 -8.94 -7.00
CA LEU A 105 -11.60 -9.70 -5.97
C LEU A 105 -13.10 -9.43 -5.98
N TYR A 106 -13.53 -8.24 -6.39
CA TYR A 106 -14.94 -7.84 -6.41
C TYR A 106 -15.40 -7.50 -7.82
N LYS A 107 -16.60 -7.96 -8.19
CA LYS A 107 -17.19 -7.68 -9.50
C LYS A 107 -17.53 -6.20 -9.68
N LYS A 108 -17.91 -5.52 -8.59
CA LYS A 108 -18.31 -4.12 -8.60
C LYS A 108 -17.61 -3.37 -7.47
N LEU A 109 -16.92 -2.30 -7.83
CA LEU A 109 -16.38 -1.33 -6.87
C LEU A 109 -17.16 -0.02 -6.97
N PRO A 110 -17.41 0.68 -5.85
CA PRO A 110 -18.01 2.01 -5.86
C PRO A 110 -17.01 3.12 -6.23
N TYR A 111 -15.82 2.77 -6.70
CA TYR A 111 -14.78 3.67 -7.15
C TYR A 111 -14.02 3.07 -8.35
N ASP A 112 -13.45 3.94 -9.19
CA ASP A 112 -12.52 3.56 -10.26
C ASP A 112 -11.10 3.68 -9.67
N PRO A 113 -10.39 2.57 -9.38
CA PRO A 113 -9.12 2.69 -8.67
C PRO A 113 -8.01 3.36 -9.48
N ASP A 114 -8.18 3.60 -10.78
CA ASP A 114 -7.24 4.34 -11.62
C ASP A 114 -7.54 5.84 -11.69
N LYS A 115 -8.78 6.26 -11.40
CA LYS A 115 -9.23 7.67 -11.54
C LYS A 115 -9.67 8.33 -10.24
N SER A 116 -10.19 7.56 -9.30
CA SER A 116 -10.79 8.07 -8.07
C SER A 116 -9.75 8.57 -7.05
N PHE A 117 -8.46 8.31 -7.28
CA PHE A 117 -7.39 8.67 -6.35
C PHE A 117 -6.21 9.30 -7.08
N ALA A 118 -5.69 10.40 -6.53
CA ALA A 118 -4.43 11.00 -6.92
C ALA A 118 -3.30 10.45 -6.00
N PRO A 119 -2.33 9.67 -6.53
CA PRO A 119 -1.21 9.17 -5.74
C PRO A 119 -0.33 10.32 -5.26
N ILE A 120 -0.01 10.37 -3.96
CA ILE A 120 0.90 11.37 -3.39
C ILE A 120 2.30 10.75 -3.21
N THR A 121 2.41 9.65 -2.46
CA THR A 121 3.68 8.95 -2.25
C THR A 121 3.48 7.57 -1.66
N MET A 122 4.34 6.63 -2.02
CA MET A 122 4.54 5.39 -1.27
C MET A 122 5.46 5.72 -0.09
N ILE A 123 4.93 5.70 1.12
CA ILE A 123 5.73 5.99 2.33
C ILE A 123 6.71 4.86 2.57
N ALA A 124 6.21 3.63 2.53
CA ALA A 124 6.97 2.44 2.89
C ALA A 124 6.48 1.22 2.13
N ARG A 125 7.30 0.18 2.12
CA ARG A 125 6.93 -1.15 1.63
C ARG A 125 7.55 -2.25 2.47
N SER A 126 7.11 -3.48 2.27
CA SER A 126 7.74 -4.65 2.88
C SER A 126 7.53 -5.86 1.99
N GLY A 127 8.62 -6.56 1.69
CA GLY A 127 8.55 -7.92 1.17
C GLY A 127 7.96 -8.85 2.22
N GLN A 128 7.10 -9.78 1.80
CA GLN A 128 6.60 -10.84 2.66
C GLN A 128 7.47 -12.09 2.49
N PHE A 129 7.75 -12.80 3.57
CA PHE A 129 8.44 -14.07 3.51
C PHE A 129 7.53 -15.16 2.98
N VAL A 130 8.07 -16.01 2.11
CA VAL A 130 7.59 -17.39 1.96
C VAL A 130 8.22 -18.18 3.10
N ILE A 131 7.42 -18.50 4.12
CA ILE A 131 7.89 -19.28 5.26
C ILE A 131 7.45 -20.73 5.16
N ALA A 132 8.26 -21.62 5.70
CA ALA A 132 7.95 -23.04 5.82
C ALA A 132 8.21 -23.56 7.24
N ASN A 133 7.47 -24.59 7.62
CA ASN A 133 7.76 -25.35 8.83
C ASN A 133 9.19 -25.95 8.77
N PRO A 134 9.95 -25.99 9.88
CA PRO A 134 11.29 -26.57 9.89
C PRO A 134 11.35 -28.03 9.39
N SER A 135 10.32 -28.83 9.65
CA SER A 135 10.22 -30.24 9.26
C SER A 135 9.91 -30.46 7.78
N PHE A 136 9.44 -29.44 7.05
CA PHE A 136 9.28 -29.53 5.60
C PHE A 136 10.65 -29.70 4.94
N PRO A 137 10.91 -30.63 4.00
CA PRO A 137 12.28 -30.88 3.53
C PRO A 137 12.91 -29.72 2.75
N ALA A 138 12.13 -28.90 2.05
CA ALA A 138 12.68 -27.83 1.20
C ALA A 138 13.33 -26.70 1.99
N LYS A 139 14.49 -26.23 1.52
CA LYS A 139 15.26 -25.12 2.10
C LYS A 139 15.17 -23.83 1.30
N ASN A 140 14.65 -23.90 0.08
CA ASN A 140 14.46 -22.78 -0.84
C ASN A 140 13.25 -23.04 -1.74
N LEU A 141 12.87 -22.06 -2.57
CA LEU A 141 11.71 -22.20 -3.47
C LEU A 141 11.89 -23.29 -4.53
N ARG A 142 13.12 -23.52 -5.02
CA ARG A 142 13.38 -24.57 -6.01
C ARG A 142 13.06 -25.95 -5.44
N GLU A 143 13.59 -26.25 -4.26
CA GLU A 143 13.31 -27.50 -3.54
C GLU A 143 11.83 -27.63 -3.17
N MET A 144 11.14 -26.53 -2.88
CA MET A 144 9.70 -26.53 -2.62
C MET A 144 8.91 -26.96 -3.86
N VAL A 145 9.27 -26.43 -5.04
CA VAL A 145 8.65 -26.82 -6.32
C VAL A 145 8.97 -28.28 -6.65
N GLU A 146 10.20 -28.73 -6.43
CA GLU A 146 10.57 -30.13 -6.61
C GLU A 146 9.79 -31.07 -5.69
N GLU A 147 9.59 -30.68 -4.43
CA GLU A 147 8.82 -31.44 -3.46
C GLU A 147 7.36 -31.57 -3.87
N ALA A 148 6.75 -30.46 -4.32
CA ALA A 148 5.39 -30.48 -4.87
C ALA A 148 5.27 -31.29 -6.17
N ARG A 149 6.32 -31.33 -6.99
CA ARG A 149 6.37 -32.16 -8.20
C ARG A 149 6.41 -33.66 -7.86
N ARG A 150 7.15 -34.04 -6.80
CA ARG A 150 7.22 -35.44 -6.31
C ARG A 150 5.94 -35.86 -5.59
N ASN A 151 5.28 -34.91 -4.93
CA ASN A 151 4.13 -35.15 -4.06
C ASN A 151 2.92 -34.26 -4.46
N PRO A 152 2.36 -34.45 -5.66
CA PRO A 152 1.30 -33.58 -6.19
C PRO A 152 0.08 -33.59 -5.25
N GLY A 153 -0.37 -32.39 -4.87
CA GLY A 153 -1.54 -32.19 -4.01
C GLY A 153 -1.33 -32.54 -2.53
N LYS A 154 -0.10 -32.88 -2.10
CA LYS A 154 0.21 -33.20 -0.69
C LYS A 154 0.97 -32.09 0.04
N VAL A 155 1.67 -31.21 -0.67
CA VAL A 155 2.33 -30.06 -0.07
C VAL A 155 1.29 -28.96 0.14
N ALA A 156 0.90 -28.75 1.39
CA ALA A 156 -0.13 -27.79 1.75
C ALA A 156 0.46 -26.41 2.10
N TYR A 157 -0.26 -25.36 1.69
CA TYR A 157 0.02 -24.01 2.13
C TYR A 157 -1.20 -23.38 2.82
N ALA A 158 -0.94 -22.59 3.86
CA ALA A 158 -1.96 -21.73 4.46
C ALA A 158 -2.09 -20.44 3.67
N SER A 159 -3.32 -20.06 3.38
CA SER A 159 -3.66 -18.72 2.91
C SER A 159 -4.49 -17.97 3.95
N TYR A 160 -4.71 -16.68 3.72
CA TYR A 160 -5.65 -15.88 4.51
C TYR A 160 -6.92 -15.54 3.73
N GLY A 161 -7.33 -16.44 2.82
CA GLY A 161 -8.55 -16.34 2.02
C GLY A 161 -8.27 -16.44 0.53
N LEU A 162 -9.35 -16.64 -0.25
CA LEU A 162 -9.27 -16.60 -1.71
C LEU A 162 -8.81 -15.23 -2.18
N GLY A 163 -7.87 -15.22 -3.12
CA GLY A 163 -7.26 -14.02 -3.66
C GLY A 163 -6.27 -13.31 -2.73
N SER A 164 -6.01 -13.87 -1.54
CA SER A 164 -4.91 -13.40 -0.68
C SER A 164 -3.56 -13.63 -1.34
N GLN A 165 -2.54 -12.90 -0.90
CA GLN A 165 -1.18 -13.01 -1.46
C GLN A 165 -0.60 -14.44 -1.49
N PRO A 166 -0.65 -15.26 -0.41
CA PRO A 166 -0.19 -16.65 -0.48
C PRO A 166 -0.99 -17.45 -1.51
N HIS A 167 -2.30 -17.28 -1.57
CA HIS A 167 -3.12 -17.96 -2.59
C HIS A 167 -2.67 -17.57 -4.00
N LEU A 168 -2.55 -16.28 -4.29
CA LEU A 168 -2.09 -15.83 -5.60
C LEU A 168 -0.67 -16.31 -5.92
N LEU A 169 0.27 -16.24 -4.96
CA LEU A 169 1.66 -16.63 -5.15
C LEU A 169 1.79 -18.13 -5.44
N PHE A 170 1.27 -18.98 -4.55
CA PHE A 170 1.44 -20.43 -4.69
C PHE A 170 0.69 -20.99 -5.89
N GLU A 171 -0.51 -20.49 -6.20
CA GLU A 171 -1.22 -20.90 -7.41
C GLU A 171 -0.55 -20.40 -8.70
N THR A 172 0.09 -19.22 -8.67
CA THR A 172 0.90 -18.75 -9.80
C THR A 172 2.09 -19.67 -10.03
N ILE A 173 2.83 -20.02 -8.98
CA ILE A 173 3.94 -20.98 -9.05
C ILE A 173 3.43 -22.34 -9.53
N ALA A 174 2.32 -22.85 -8.98
CA ALA A 174 1.71 -24.12 -9.37
C ALA A 174 1.48 -24.19 -10.88
N LYS A 175 0.83 -23.16 -11.43
CA LYS A 175 0.51 -23.11 -12.86
C LYS A 175 1.72 -22.92 -13.76
N ARG A 176 2.67 -22.07 -13.38
CA ARG A 176 3.86 -21.79 -14.19
C ARG A 176 4.85 -22.96 -14.19
N GLU A 177 4.94 -23.70 -13.09
CA GLU A 177 5.89 -24.81 -12.91
C GLU A 177 5.29 -26.21 -13.15
N GLY A 178 3.98 -26.27 -13.41
CA GLY A 178 3.26 -27.53 -13.61
C GLY A 178 3.24 -28.42 -12.37
N VAL A 179 3.08 -27.83 -11.19
CA VAL A 179 2.99 -28.55 -9.89
C VAL A 179 1.64 -28.31 -9.23
N GLN A 180 1.32 -29.09 -8.19
CA GLN A 180 0.06 -28.98 -7.47
C GLN A 180 0.33 -28.86 -5.98
N PHE A 181 -0.18 -27.78 -5.38
CA PHE A 181 -0.21 -27.59 -3.94
C PHE A 181 -1.62 -27.82 -3.38
N LEU A 182 -1.73 -28.09 -2.09
CA LEU A 182 -2.99 -28.12 -1.37
C LEU A 182 -3.26 -26.77 -0.71
N HIS A 183 -4.28 -26.07 -1.17
CA HIS A 183 -4.70 -24.79 -0.58
C HIS A 183 -5.52 -25.01 0.70
N VAL A 184 -5.09 -24.39 1.81
CA VAL A 184 -5.83 -24.40 3.08
C VAL A 184 -6.11 -22.96 3.54
N PRO A 185 -7.36 -22.46 3.48
CA PRO A 185 -7.68 -21.10 3.88
C PRO A 185 -7.85 -20.93 5.39
N TYR A 186 -7.24 -19.89 5.95
CA TYR A 186 -7.37 -19.46 7.35
C TYR A 186 -7.97 -18.05 7.45
N LYS A 187 -8.46 -17.70 8.65
CA LYS A 187 -9.07 -16.39 8.95
C LYS A 187 -8.01 -15.31 9.25
N GLY A 188 -7.06 -15.11 8.36
CA GLY A 188 -6.03 -14.06 8.47
C GLY A 188 -4.58 -14.55 8.60
N VAL A 189 -3.63 -13.61 8.53
CA VAL A 189 -2.18 -13.89 8.53
C VAL A 189 -1.73 -14.59 9.82
N ALA A 190 -2.23 -14.16 10.98
CA ALA A 190 -1.81 -14.72 12.26
C ALA A 190 -2.21 -16.20 12.42
N PRO A 191 -3.48 -16.61 12.22
CA PRO A 191 -3.84 -18.04 12.21
C PRO A 191 -3.05 -18.87 11.17
N ALA A 192 -2.86 -18.35 9.95
CA ALA A 192 -2.08 -19.03 8.90
C ALA A 192 -0.61 -19.25 9.30
N THR A 193 0.01 -18.23 9.92
CA THR A 193 1.39 -18.29 10.40
C THR A 193 1.51 -19.29 11.54
N THR A 194 0.59 -19.26 12.51
CA THR A 194 0.57 -20.20 13.63
C THR A 194 0.45 -21.65 13.15
N ALA A 195 -0.48 -21.94 12.25
CA ALA A 195 -0.67 -23.28 11.68
C ALA A 195 0.59 -23.78 10.94
N THR A 196 1.27 -22.90 10.22
CA THR A 196 2.54 -23.22 9.53
C THR A 196 3.66 -23.52 10.52
N VAL A 197 3.81 -22.71 11.57
CA VAL A 197 4.81 -22.93 12.62
C VAL A 197 4.53 -24.21 13.41
N ALA A 198 3.25 -24.53 13.65
CA ALA A 198 2.82 -25.77 14.30
C ALA A 198 3.01 -27.02 13.41
N GLY A 199 3.14 -26.84 12.09
CA GLY A 199 3.30 -27.93 11.13
C GLY A 199 1.98 -28.55 10.64
N GLU A 200 0.85 -27.90 10.91
CA GLU A 200 -0.46 -28.27 10.35
C GLU A 200 -0.49 -28.12 8.83
N VAL A 201 0.26 -27.14 8.32
CA VAL A 201 0.58 -26.96 6.90
C VAL A 201 2.06 -26.71 6.74
N GLN A 202 2.60 -26.98 5.54
CA GLN A 202 4.04 -26.89 5.29
C GLN A 202 4.52 -25.45 5.13
N MET A 203 3.70 -24.56 4.58
CA MET A 203 4.14 -23.22 4.20
C MET A 203 3.05 -22.16 4.19
N THR A 204 3.45 -20.89 4.23
CA THR A 204 2.56 -19.73 4.04
C THR A 204 3.37 -18.51 3.61
N VAL A 205 2.68 -17.39 3.36
CA VAL A 205 3.29 -16.08 3.20
C VAL A 205 2.98 -15.23 4.43
N ALA A 206 4.02 -14.68 5.06
CA ALA A 206 3.88 -13.86 6.26
C ALA A 206 4.89 -12.71 6.28
N SER A 207 4.54 -11.60 6.93
CA SER A 207 5.45 -10.45 7.03
C SER A 207 6.67 -10.78 7.90
N PRO A 208 7.81 -10.11 7.66
CA PRO A 208 8.95 -10.18 8.56
C PRO A 208 8.59 -9.77 10.00
N ALA A 209 7.65 -8.84 10.19
CA ALA A 209 7.15 -8.46 11.50
C ALA A 209 6.41 -9.62 12.20
N ALA A 210 5.56 -10.35 11.48
CA ALA A 210 4.76 -11.44 12.03
C ALA A 210 5.57 -12.72 12.28
N SER A 211 6.55 -13.01 11.43
CA SER A 211 7.25 -14.30 11.41
C SER A 211 8.74 -14.23 11.73
N GLY A 212 9.35 -13.03 11.71
CA GLY A 212 10.79 -12.88 11.80
C GLY A 212 11.42 -13.38 13.10
N ALA A 213 10.69 -13.31 14.22
CA ALA A 213 11.13 -13.92 15.48
C ALA A 213 11.18 -15.45 15.39
N GLN A 214 10.21 -16.08 14.71
CA GLN A 214 10.18 -17.52 14.49
C GLN A 214 11.28 -17.96 13.54
N VAL A 215 11.54 -17.18 12.49
CA VAL A 215 12.65 -17.40 11.55
C VAL A 215 14.00 -17.36 12.27
N ARG A 216 14.26 -16.32 13.08
CA ARG A 216 15.51 -16.23 13.85
C ARG A 216 15.68 -17.34 14.89
N ALA A 217 14.58 -17.79 15.49
CA ALA A 217 14.60 -18.88 16.47
C ALA A 217 14.65 -20.28 15.83
N GLY A 218 14.69 -20.39 14.50
CA GLY A 218 14.67 -21.67 13.78
C GLY A 218 13.33 -22.42 13.89
N ARG A 219 12.27 -21.76 14.38
CA ARG A 219 10.90 -22.33 14.46
C ARG A 219 10.11 -22.16 13.15
N ALA A 220 10.67 -21.41 12.19
CA ALA A 220 10.24 -21.36 10.81
C ALA A 220 11.48 -21.16 9.91
N LYS A 221 11.39 -21.57 8.64
CA LYS A 221 12.39 -21.26 7.61
C LYS A 221 11.83 -20.20 6.69
N ALA A 222 12.60 -19.17 6.37
CA ALA A 222 12.26 -18.25 5.28
C ALA A 222 12.90 -18.77 3.98
N LEU A 223 12.08 -19.28 3.06
CA LEU A 223 12.54 -19.84 1.78
C LEU A 223 12.90 -18.76 0.76
N ALA A 224 12.16 -17.64 0.81
CA ALA A 224 12.39 -16.44 0.02
C ALA A 224 11.64 -15.25 0.63
N ILE A 225 11.92 -14.06 0.13
CA ILE A 225 11.15 -12.85 0.40
C ILE A 225 10.64 -12.22 -0.90
N GLY A 226 9.40 -11.72 -0.91
CA GLY A 226 8.91 -10.95 -2.04
C GLY A 226 9.56 -9.57 -2.17
N GLY A 227 9.41 -8.95 -3.34
CA GLY A 227 10.00 -7.64 -3.66
C GLY A 227 11.29 -7.73 -4.46
N GLY A 228 11.82 -6.57 -4.83
CA GLY A 228 12.98 -6.46 -5.73
C GLY A 228 14.33 -6.48 -5.04
N GLN A 229 14.38 -6.54 -3.70
CA GLN A 229 15.61 -6.51 -2.90
C GLN A 229 15.41 -7.38 -1.66
N ARG A 230 16.50 -7.92 -1.11
CA ARG A 230 16.47 -8.66 0.15
C ARG A 230 16.16 -7.73 1.33
N ALA A 231 15.52 -8.26 2.36
CA ALA A 231 15.30 -7.48 3.58
C ALA A 231 16.64 -7.25 4.30
N SER A 232 16.91 -6.00 4.69
CA SER A 232 18.14 -5.59 5.39
C SER A 232 18.40 -6.40 6.67
N ARG A 233 17.34 -6.78 7.39
CA ARG A 233 17.41 -7.59 8.63
C ARG A 233 17.52 -9.09 8.39
N PHE A 234 17.41 -9.54 7.13
CA PHE A 234 17.45 -10.94 6.73
C PHE A 234 18.20 -11.08 5.39
N PRO A 235 19.49 -10.65 5.33
CA PRO A 235 20.25 -10.57 4.07
C PRO A 235 20.51 -11.93 3.42
N ASP A 236 20.41 -13.02 4.19
CA ASP A 236 20.61 -14.38 3.69
C ASP A 236 19.37 -14.96 2.99
N VAL A 237 18.20 -14.32 3.16
CA VAL A 237 16.96 -14.78 2.53
C VAL A 237 16.90 -14.20 1.10
N PRO A 238 16.95 -15.04 0.05
CA PRO A 238 16.90 -14.55 -1.32
C PRO A 238 15.53 -13.99 -1.67
N THR A 239 15.47 -13.12 -2.67
CA THR A 239 14.18 -12.71 -3.21
C THR A 239 13.51 -13.85 -3.99
N ILE A 240 12.20 -13.78 -4.18
CA ILE A 240 11.46 -14.71 -5.06
C ILE A 240 12.06 -14.68 -6.48
N ALA A 241 12.40 -13.49 -6.98
CA ALA A 241 13.02 -13.32 -8.29
C ALA A 241 14.44 -13.92 -8.36
N GLU A 242 15.29 -13.66 -7.36
CA GLU A 242 16.64 -14.27 -7.26
C GLU A 242 16.59 -15.80 -7.18
N SER A 243 15.48 -16.34 -6.65
CA SER A 243 15.24 -17.79 -6.55
C SER A 243 14.80 -18.43 -7.88
N GLY A 244 14.65 -17.64 -8.95
CA GLY A 244 14.24 -18.10 -10.28
C GLY A 244 12.74 -17.99 -10.58
N TYR A 245 11.98 -17.27 -9.74
CA TYR A 245 10.52 -17.15 -9.85
C TYR A 245 10.07 -15.70 -10.07
N PRO A 246 10.58 -14.96 -11.08
CA PRO A 246 10.38 -13.51 -11.22
C PRO A 246 8.92 -13.09 -11.45
N TYR A 247 8.04 -14.03 -11.79
CA TYR A 247 6.60 -13.82 -11.95
C TYR A 247 5.82 -13.88 -10.63
N GLY A 248 6.47 -14.24 -9.52
CA GLY A 248 5.86 -14.28 -8.20
C GLY A 248 6.11 -12.98 -7.44
N ALA A 249 5.05 -12.34 -6.95
CA ALA A 249 5.15 -11.19 -6.07
C ALA A 249 4.52 -11.47 -4.70
N ALA A 250 5.18 -10.97 -3.67
CA ALA A 250 4.69 -10.99 -2.31
C ALA A 250 5.13 -9.72 -1.58
N ILE A 251 4.54 -8.59 -1.97
CA ILE A 251 4.88 -7.27 -1.44
C ILE A 251 3.64 -6.63 -0.82
N ILE A 252 3.85 -5.81 0.19
CA ILE A 252 2.84 -4.87 0.66
C ILE A 252 3.47 -3.49 0.64
N TRP A 253 2.70 -2.47 0.27
CA TRP A 253 3.14 -1.09 0.33
C TRP A 253 2.09 -0.20 0.99
N PHE A 254 2.53 0.92 1.56
CA PHE A 254 1.73 1.88 2.31
C PHE A 254 1.76 3.22 1.57
N GLY A 255 0.62 3.62 1.03
CA GLY A 255 0.50 4.73 0.10
C GLY A 255 -0.43 5.83 0.58
N LEU A 256 0.02 7.08 0.45
CA LEU A 256 -0.78 8.27 0.69
C LEU A 256 -1.42 8.74 -0.62
N PHE A 257 -2.71 9.06 -0.57
CA PHE A 257 -3.52 9.48 -1.70
C PHE A 257 -4.39 10.68 -1.33
N ALA A 258 -4.71 11.50 -2.34
CA ALA A 258 -5.81 12.45 -2.31
C ALA A 258 -6.95 11.96 -3.24
N PRO A 259 -8.14 12.58 -3.20
CA PRO A 259 -9.19 12.32 -4.17
C PRO A 259 -8.73 12.60 -5.60
N GLY A 260 -9.30 11.86 -6.55
CA GLY A 260 -9.10 12.09 -7.98
C GLY A 260 -9.47 13.51 -8.38
N GLY A 261 -8.66 14.13 -9.24
CA GLY A 261 -8.85 15.51 -9.67
C GLY A 261 -8.28 16.58 -8.72
N THR A 262 -7.62 16.18 -7.62
CA THR A 262 -6.87 17.13 -6.78
C THR A 262 -5.77 17.81 -7.62
N ASP A 263 -5.63 19.14 -7.45
CA ASP A 263 -4.66 19.93 -8.20
C ASP A 263 -3.24 19.34 -8.06
N PRO A 264 -2.50 19.12 -9.17
CA PRO A 264 -1.16 18.54 -9.13
C PRO A 264 -0.16 19.31 -8.26
N GLN A 265 -0.25 20.65 -8.19
CA GLN A 265 0.62 21.45 -7.33
C GLN A 265 0.31 21.21 -5.85
N LEU A 266 -0.97 20.99 -5.51
CA LEU A 266 -1.36 20.62 -4.15
C LEU A 266 -0.89 19.21 -3.79
N VAL A 267 -1.00 18.24 -4.72
CA VAL A 267 -0.44 16.89 -4.56
C VAL A 267 1.06 16.96 -4.32
N ASP A 268 1.80 17.72 -5.13
CA ASP A 268 3.25 17.90 -4.99
C ASP A 268 3.62 18.55 -3.66
N ARG A 269 2.84 19.52 -3.20
CA ARG A 269 3.05 20.16 -1.90
C ARG A 269 2.91 19.15 -0.75
N ILE A 270 1.80 18.39 -0.73
CA ILE A 270 1.55 17.37 0.30
C ILE A 270 2.62 16.29 0.24
N TYR A 271 3.04 15.89 -0.96
CA TYR A 271 4.16 14.95 -1.16
C TYR A 271 5.44 15.44 -0.49
N ARG A 272 5.86 16.68 -0.75
CA ARG A 272 7.13 17.21 -0.20
C ARG A 272 7.11 17.20 1.33
N ASP A 273 6.00 17.60 1.94
CA ASP A 273 5.86 17.61 3.39
C ASP A 273 5.89 16.17 3.95
N ALA A 274 5.08 15.26 3.38
CA ALA A 274 5.03 13.85 3.80
C ALA A 274 6.36 13.12 3.61
N ALA A 275 7.04 13.32 2.48
CA ALA A 275 8.32 12.69 2.18
C ALA A 275 9.44 13.23 3.09
N THR A 276 9.42 14.52 3.41
CA THR A 276 10.38 15.13 4.36
C THR A 276 10.21 14.52 5.75
N ILE A 277 8.98 14.38 6.22
CA ILE A 277 8.67 13.72 7.51
C ILE A 277 9.11 12.26 7.49
N ALA A 278 8.73 11.50 6.46
CA ALA A 278 9.03 10.07 6.38
C ALA A 278 10.54 9.75 6.36
N LYS A 279 11.36 10.70 5.87
CA LYS A 279 12.82 10.58 5.81
C LYS A 279 13.54 10.97 7.09
N ARG A 280 12.85 11.52 8.11
CA ARG A 280 13.51 11.89 9.36
C ARG A 280 14.00 10.65 10.11
N PRO A 281 15.23 10.64 10.67
CA PRO A 281 15.79 9.46 11.32
C PRO A 281 14.89 8.86 12.41
N GLU A 282 14.27 9.69 13.24
CA GLU A 282 13.37 9.26 14.31
C GLU A 282 12.07 8.64 13.79
N PHE A 283 11.57 9.13 12.65
CA PHE A 283 10.40 8.55 11.98
C PHE A 283 10.75 7.18 11.40
N VAL A 284 11.90 7.09 10.72
CA VAL A 284 12.43 5.85 10.16
C VAL A 284 12.67 4.81 11.25
N GLU A 285 13.28 5.17 12.36
CA GLU A 285 13.54 4.24 13.45
C GLU A 285 12.24 3.70 14.06
N LYS A 286 11.33 4.60 14.44
CA LYS A 286 10.12 4.26 15.21
C LYS A 286 8.99 3.64 14.39
N TYR A 287 8.83 4.03 13.12
CA TYR A 287 7.64 3.68 12.34
C TYR A 287 7.94 2.87 11.08
N ILE A 288 9.19 2.85 10.62
CA ILE A 288 9.60 2.07 9.45
C ILE A 288 10.37 0.82 9.91
N SER A 289 11.52 1.03 10.54
CA SER A 289 12.44 -0.02 10.98
C SER A 289 11.85 -0.92 12.05
N ALA A 290 11.15 -0.34 13.05
CA ALA A 290 10.49 -1.11 14.11
C ALA A 290 9.43 -2.09 13.57
N PHE A 291 8.82 -1.76 12.42
CA PHE A 291 7.81 -2.60 11.76
C PHE A 291 8.39 -3.48 10.63
N SER A 292 9.73 -3.51 10.49
CA SER A 292 10.42 -4.23 9.40
C SER A 292 9.92 -3.82 8.01
N LEU A 293 9.68 -2.53 7.85
CA LEU A 293 9.38 -1.88 6.57
C LEU A 293 10.66 -1.28 5.99
N ASP A 294 10.64 -1.08 4.68
CA ASP A 294 11.63 -0.32 3.94
C ASP A 294 11.06 1.06 3.60
N LEU A 295 11.83 2.11 3.86
CA LEU A 295 11.48 3.48 3.47
C LEU A 295 11.48 3.59 1.95
N VAL A 296 10.45 4.23 1.38
CA VAL A 296 10.38 4.51 -0.06
C VAL A 296 10.34 6.03 -0.28
N ALA A 297 9.26 6.69 0.15
CA ALA A 297 9.03 8.14 0.01
C ALA A 297 9.33 8.67 -1.42
N ASN A 298 8.80 7.95 -2.42
CA ASN A 298 8.97 8.26 -3.85
C ASN A 298 8.05 9.41 -4.30
N THR A 299 8.32 9.96 -5.48
CA THR A 299 7.51 11.02 -6.08
C THR A 299 6.11 10.50 -6.46
N PRO A 300 5.11 11.39 -6.63
CA PRO A 300 3.78 11.03 -7.14
C PRO A 300 3.84 10.23 -8.45
N ALA A 301 4.71 10.62 -9.38
CA ALA A 301 4.86 9.96 -10.67
C ALA A 301 5.45 8.55 -10.56
N GLU A 302 6.50 8.38 -9.75
CA GLU A 302 7.07 7.07 -9.45
C GLU A 302 6.08 6.17 -8.71
N PHE A 303 5.27 6.74 -7.82
CA PHE A 303 4.24 5.98 -7.12
C PHE A 303 3.14 5.51 -8.07
N ALA A 304 2.65 6.39 -8.95
CA ALA A 304 1.70 6.00 -9.99
C ALA A 304 2.26 4.90 -10.91
N ALA A 305 3.55 4.96 -11.25
CA ALA A 305 4.21 3.90 -12.03
C ALA A 305 4.29 2.58 -11.25
N ALA A 306 4.61 2.63 -9.96
CA ALA A 306 4.65 1.44 -9.09
C ALA A 306 3.27 0.77 -8.97
N ILE A 307 2.19 1.56 -8.83
CA ILE A 307 0.81 1.03 -8.80
C ILE A 307 0.46 0.31 -10.12
N ARG A 308 0.84 0.88 -11.27
CA ARG A 308 0.60 0.24 -12.57
C ARG A 308 1.34 -1.09 -12.70
N ALA A 309 2.64 -1.10 -12.37
CA ALA A 309 3.44 -2.32 -12.42
C ALA A 309 2.88 -3.42 -11.49
N ASP A 310 2.48 -3.04 -10.27
CA ASP A 310 1.87 -3.98 -9.32
C ASP A 310 0.51 -4.49 -9.81
N THR A 311 -0.27 -3.64 -10.48
CA THR A 311 -1.55 -4.02 -11.09
C THR A 311 -1.36 -5.04 -12.21
N GLU A 312 -0.35 -4.86 -13.07
CA GLU A 312 -0.02 -5.80 -14.14
C GLU A 312 0.40 -7.16 -13.58
N ILE A 313 1.33 -7.17 -12.62
CA ILE A 313 1.79 -8.41 -11.96
C ILE A 313 0.62 -9.11 -11.26
N THR A 314 -0.20 -8.37 -10.51
CA THR A 314 -1.35 -8.93 -9.80
C THR A 314 -2.39 -9.49 -10.77
N ALA A 315 -2.64 -8.83 -11.89
CA ALA A 315 -3.54 -9.32 -12.94
C ALA A 315 -3.06 -10.67 -13.50
N GLU A 316 -1.76 -10.80 -13.77
CA GLU A 316 -1.17 -12.05 -14.22
C GLU A 316 -1.33 -13.16 -13.17
N MET A 317 -1.04 -12.85 -11.90
CA MET A 317 -1.15 -13.80 -10.80
C MET A 317 -2.60 -14.26 -10.58
N VAL A 318 -3.57 -13.34 -10.65
CA VAL A 318 -5.01 -13.66 -10.57
C VAL A 318 -5.44 -14.57 -11.71
N LYS A 319 -5.04 -14.24 -12.95
CA LYS A 319 -5.33 -15.07 -14.13
C LYS A 319 -4.64 -16.43 -14.04
N ALA A 320 -3.45 -16.49 -13.47
CA ALA A 320 -2.75 -17.73 -13.23
C ALA A 320 -3.52 -18.59 -12.22
N ALA A 321 -3.83 -18.02 -11.07
CA ALA A 321 -4.53 -18.69 -9.98
C ALA A 321 -6.00 -19.05 -10.28
N GLY A 322 -6.59 -18.53 -11.35
CA GLY A 322 -7.99 -18.81 -11.70
C GLY A 322 -8.98 -18.27 -10.66
N VAL A 323 -8.57 -17.24 -9.89
CA VAL A 323 -9.43 -16.63 -8.89
C VAL A 323 -10.62 -15.97 -9.58
N LYS A 324 -11.83 -16.27 -9.09
CA LYS A 324 -13.05 -15.61 -9.54
C LYS A 324 -13.39 -14.47 -8.59
N GLN A 325 -13.83 -13.37 -9.16
CA GLN A 325 -14.39 -12.25 -8.40
C GLN A 325 -15.63 -12.71 -7.63
N GLN A 326 -15.76 -12.18 -6.43
CA GLN A 326 -16.93 -12.29 -5.57
C GLN A 326 -17.94 -11.20 -5.94
N GLU A 327 -19.22 -11.45 -5.63
CA GLU A 327 -20.30 -10.45 -5.76
C GLU A 327 -20.05 -9.24 -4.86
#